data_AF-A0A5J4RHZ7-F1
#
_entry.id   AF-A0A5J4RHZ7-F1
#
_cell.length_a   1.000
_cell.length_b   1.000
_cell.length_c   1.000
_cell.angle_alpha   90.00
_cell.angle_beta   90.00
_cell.angle_gamma   90.00
#
_symmetry.space_group_name_H-M   'P 1'
#
loop_
_entity.id
_entity.type
_entity.pdbx_description
1 polymer ?
#
loop_
_entity_poly.entity_id
_entity_poly.type
_entity_poly.pdbx_seq_one_letter_code
_entity_poly.pdbx_strand_id
1 'polypeptide(L)'
;MKAEALNEQGLTAQAQIPLNKVRARAGLPGITTTDKAVMKEAIIKERRIELAFEGHRWFDLIRIDKGDYAIAFFHSIGKTNATKERLLWPIPQEEIDDNPLITQNAGY
;
A
#
# COMPACT_ATOMS: atom_id res chain seq x y z
N MET A 1 -8.82 1.74 5.94
CA MET A 1 -8.91 3.14 5.48
C MET A 1 -8.94 4.15 6.64
N LYS A 2 -9.93 4.16 7.55
CA LYS A 2 -9.99 5.17 8.65
C LYS A 2 -8.74 5.20 9.54
N ALA A 3 -8.22 4.04 9.97
CA ALA A 3 -7.01 3.97 10.80
C ALA A 3 -5.81 4.63 10.12
N GLU A 4 -5.61 4.32 8.84
CA GLU A 4 -4.53 4.86 8.02
C GLU A 4 -4.63 6.39 7.88
N ALA A 5 -5.81 6.91 7.52
CA ALA A 5 -6.03 8.34 7.38
C ALA A 5 -5.75 9.11 8.69
N LEU A 6 -6.21 8.57 9.84
CA LEU A 6 -5.95 9.18 11.14
C LEU A 6 -4.45 9.18 11.47
N ASN A 7 -3.75 8.08 11.20
CA ASN A 7 -2.31 7.99 11.44
C ASN A 7 -1.54 8.99 10.56
N GLU A 8 -1.93 9.15 9.30
CA GLU A 8 -1.29 10.11 8.40
C GLU A 8 -1.49 11.56 8.83
N GLN A 9 -2.65 11.89 9.40
CA GLN A 9 -2.94 13.18 10.01
C GLN A 9 -2.23 13.42 11.36
N GLY A 10 -1.43 12.46 11.85
CA GLY A 10 -0.77 12.56 13.16
C GLY A 10 -1.69 12.26 14.35
N LEU A 11 -2.92 11.82 14.10
CA LEU A 11 -3.89 11.42 15.12
C LEU A 11 -3.72 9.94 15.50
N THR A 12 -2.48 9.52 15.78
CA THR A 12 -2.08 8.12 15.98
C THR A 12 -2.88 7.43 17.10
N ALA A 13 -3.13 8.12 18.21
CA ALA A 13 -3.97 7.59 19.29
C ALA A 13 -5.40 7.29 18.82
N GLN A 14 -5.97 8.11 17.94
CA GLN A 14 -7.30 7.86 17.37
C GLN A 14 -7.28 6.73 16.34
N ALA A 15 -6.15 6.50 15.64
CA ALA A 15 -5.98 5.40 14.70
C ALA A 15 -6.07 4.01 15.37
N GLN A 16 -5.74 3.91 16.67
CA GLN A 16 -5.89 2.69 17.45
C GLN A 16 -7.34 2.18 17.46
N ILE A 17 -8.32 3.09 17.55
CA ILE A 17 -9.74 2.74 17.70
C ILE A 17 -10.23 1.88 16.52
N PRO A 18 -10.18 2.33 15.25
CA PRO A 18 -10.60 1.52 14.12
C PRO A 18 -9.72 0.28 13.90
N LEU A 19 -8.42 0.35 14.18
CA LEU A 19 -7.53 -0.80 14.03
C LEU A 19 -7.89 -1.92 15.03
N ASN A 20 -8.10 -1.54 16.29
CA ASN A 20 -8.42 -2.48 17.36
C ASN A 20 -9.83 -3.06 17.23
N LYS A 21 -10.77 -2.40 16.52
CA LYS A 21 -12.07 -3.01 16.18
C LYS A 21 -11.89 -4.26 15.30
N VAL A 22 -11.02 -4.19 14.29
CA VAL A 22 -10.72 -5.34 13.41
C VAL A 22 -10.05 -6.45 14.21
N ARG A 23 -9.03 -6.09 15.00
CA ARG A 23 -8.27 -7.03 15.84
C ARG A 23 -9.14 -7.72 16.88
N ALA A 24 -10.02 -6.98 17.56
CA ALA A 24 -10.94 -7.53 18.55
C ALA A 24 -11.91 -8.53 17.91
N ARG A 25 -12.43 -8.25 16.71
CA ARG A 25 -13.27 -9.21 15.95
C ARG A 25 -12.49 -10.50 15.65
N ALA A 26 -11.20 -10.38 15.34
CA ALA A 26 -10.32 -11.52 15.10
C ALA A 26 -9.78 -12.19 16.39
N GLY A 27 -10.20 -11.76 17.58
CA GLY A 27 -9.72 -12.30 18.86
C GLY A 27 -8.26 -11.96 19.20
N LEU A 28 -7.70 -10.92 18.57
CA LEU A 28 -6.32 -10.50 18.75
C LEU A 28 -6.19 -9.37 19.80
N PRO A 29 -5.07 -9.31 20.55
CA PRO A 29 -4.80 -8.20 21.46
C PRO A 29 -4.77 -6.85 20.74
N GLY A 30 -5.29 -5.80 21.38
CA GLY A 30 -5.24 -4.44 20.85
C GLY A 30 -3.81 -3.90 20.74
N ILE A 31 -3.59 -2.99 19.80
CA ILE A 31 -2.36 -2.21 19.64
C ILE A 31 -2.52 -0.89 20.39
N THR A 32 -1.52 -0.57 21.20
CA THR A 32 -1.51 0.62 22.08
C THR A 32 -0.42 1.63 21.72
N THR A 33 0.40 1.36 20.69
CA THR A 33 1.45 2.30 20.26
C THR A 33 0.85 3.62 19.81
N THR A 34 1.50 4.71 20.19
CA THR A 34 1.21 6.07 19.70
C THR A 34 2.29 6.60 18.78
N ASP A 35 3.32 5.80 18.49
CA ASP A 35 4.32 6.13 17.49
C ASP A 35 3.74 5.99 16.08
N LYS A 36 3.86 7.06 15.27
CA LYS A 36 3.27 7.12 13.93
C LYS A 36 3.85 6.07 12.98
N ALA A 37 5.16 5.82 13.04
CA ALA A 37 5.83 4.88 12.15
C ALA A 37 5.49 3.44 12.52
N VAL A 38 5.51 3.11 13.82
CA VAL A 38 5.11 1.78 14.32
C VAL A 38 3.63 1.52 14.03
N MET A 39 2.76 2.53 14.19
CA MET A 39 1.35 2.42 13.84
C MET A 39 1.13 2.22 12.34
N LYS A 40 1.91 2.90 11.48
CA LYS A 40 1.83 2.72 10.03
C LYS A 40 2.10 1.27 9.65
N GLU A 41 3.18 0.67 10.14
CA GLU A 41 3.50 -0.73 9.88
C GLU A 41 2.44 -1.69 10.43
N ALA A 42 1.91 -1.41 11.62
CA ALA A 42 0.80 -2.19 12.18
C ALA A 42 -0.45 -2.16 11.28
N ILE A 43 -0.82 -0.97 10.77
CA ILE A 43 -1.96 -0.79 9.87
C ILE A 43 -1.73 -1.53 8.55
N ILE A 44 -0.54 -1.41 7.95
CA ILE A 44 -0.17 -2.10 6.70
C ILE A 44 -0.27 -3.61 6.88
N LYS A 45 0.26 -4.13 8.00
CA LYS A 45 0.20 -5.56 8.33
C LYS A 45 -1.24 -6.03 8.53
N GLU A 46 -2.04 -5.31 9.31
CA GLU A 46 -3.43 -5.69 9.56
C GLU A 46 -4.23 -5.69 8.26
N ARG A 47 -4.08 -4.67 7.43
CA ARG A 47 -4.76 -4.57 6.13
C ARG A 47 -4.39 -5.71 5.17
N ARG A 48 -3.12 -6.14 5.18
CA ARG A 48 -2.65 -7.29 4.39
C ARG A 48 -3.35 -8.59 4.80
N ILE A 49 -3.58 -8.79 6.10
CA ILE A 49 -4.18 -10.02 6.63
C ILE A 49 -5.70 -9.97 6.45
N GLU A 50 -6.32 -8.86 6.83
CA GLU A 50 -7.76 -8.66 6.81
C GLU A 50 -8.36 -8.79 5.41
N LEU A 51 -7.67 -8.24 4.40
CA LEU A 51 -8.17 -8.16 3.02
C LEU A 51 -7.40 -9.11 2.08
N ALA A 52 -6.88 -10.21 2.63
CA ALA A 52 -6.19 -11.21 1.84
C ALA A 52 -7.13 -11.79 0.78
N PHE A 53 -6.64 -11.90 -0.46
CA PHE A 53 -7.40 -12.43 -1.60
C PHE A 53 -8.59 -11.59 -2.07
N GLU A 54 -8.67 -10.31 -1.68
CA GLU A 54 -9.73 -9.38 -2.10
C GLU A 54 -9.25 -8.34 -3.13
N GLY A 55 -8.13 -8.58 -3.81
CA GLY A 55 -7.60 -7.68 -4.86
C GLY A 55 -6.94 -6.39 -4.36
N HIS A 56 -6.83 -6.19 -3.04
CA HIS A 56 -6.26 -4.96 -2.46
C HIS A 56 -4.73 -4.90 -2.49
N ARG A 57 -4.06 -6.06 -2.41
CA ARG A 57 -2.62 -6.10 -2.09
C ARG A 57 -1.75 -5.38 -3.12
N TRP A 58 -2.05 -5.48 -4.41
CA TRP A 58 -1.30 -4.79 -5.46
C TRP A 58 -1.32 -3.28 -5.25
N PHE A 59 -2.52 -2.70 -5.13
CA PHE A 59 -2.69 -1.26 -4.96
C PHE A 59 -2.12 -0.75 -3.63
N ASP A 60 -2.19 -1.55 -2.57
CA ASP A 60 -1.55 -1.21 -1.30
C ASP A 60 -0.02 -1.17 -1.42
N LEU A 61 0.60 -2.12 -2.13
CA LEU A 61 2.05 -2.12 -2.33
C LEU A 61 2.53 -0.86 -3.06
N ILE A 62 1.90 -0.53 -4.19
CA ILE A 62 2.42 0.51 -5.10
C ILE A 62 2.14 1.94 -4.62
N ARG A 63 1.11 2.15 -3.79
CA ARG A 63 0.74 3.50 -3.32
C ARG A 63 1.55 3.96 -2.10
N ILE A 64 2.05 3.03 -1.29
CA ILE A 64 2.77 3.35 -0.05
C ILE A 64 4.16 3.88 -0.40
N ASP A 65 4.54 4.99 0.24
CA ASP A 65 5.86 5.62 0.08
C ASP A 65 6.24 5.83 -1.39
N LYS A 66 5.27 6.27 -2.20
CA LYS A 66 5.46 6.51 -3.64
C LYS A 66 6.09 5.30 -4.37
N GLY A 67 5.69 4.10 -3.96
CA GLY A 67 6.14 2.83 -4.53
C GLY A 67 7.43 2.26 -3.93
N ASP A 68 8.14 2.99 -3.06
CA ASP A 68 9.36 2.46 -2.40
C ASP A 68 9.07 1.19 -1.60
N TYR A 69 7.91 1.12 -0.96
CA TYR A 69 7.46 -0.06 -0.24
C TYR A 69 7.34 -1.29 -1.14
N ALA A 70 6.82 -1.12 -2.37
CA ALA A 70 6.71 -2.21 -3.34
C ALA A 70 8.11 -2.69 -3.78
N ILE A 71 9.02 -1.76 -4.10
CA ILE A 71 10.38 -2.10 -4.53
C ILE A 71 11.13 -2.86 -3.44
N ALA A 72 11.10 -2.36 -2.20
CA ALA A 72 11.71 -3.04 -1.06
C ALA A 72 11.14 -4.46 -0.87
N PHE A 73 9.81 -4.61 -0.95
CA PHE A 73 9.16 -5.92 -0.88
C PHE A 73 9.61 -6.85 -2.01
N PHE A 74 9.58 -6.41 -3.27
CA PHE A 74 9.97 -7.23 -4.41
C PHE A 74 11.44 -7.67 -4.34
N HIS A 75 12.34 -6.78 -3.94
CA HIS A 75 13.75 -7.10 -3.76
C HIS A 75 13.95 -8.12 -2.65
N SER A 76 13.23 -8.00 -1.52
CA SER A 76 13.28 -8.96 -0.42
C SER A 76 12.87 -10.40 -0.79
N ILE A 77 12.10 -10.57 -1.88
CA ILE A 77 11.69 -11.88 -2.41
C ILE A 77 12.47 -12.27 -3.68
N GLY A 78 13.61 -11.63 -3.92
CA GLY A 78 14.52 -11.95 -5.03
C GLY A 78 14.10 -11.40 -6.40
N LYS A 79 13.10 -10.51 -6.47
CA LYS A 79 12.71 -9.82 -7.71
C LYS A 79 13.50 -8.51 -7.86
N THR A 80 14.82 -8.61 -7.93
CA THR A 80 15.76 -7.47 -7.96
C THR A 80 15.61 -6.56 -9.18
N ASN A 81 15.05 -7.07 -10.27
CA ASN A 81 14.79 -6.29 -11.49
C ASN A 81 13.52 -5.42 -11.39
N ALA A 82 12.78 -5.45 -10.27
CA ALA A 82 11.64 -4.57 -10.08
C ALA A 82 12.12 -3.11 -9.93
N THR A 83 11.53 -2.21 -10.71
CA THR A 83 11.80 -0.77 -10.68
C THR A 83 10.50 0.03 -10.52
N LYS A 84 10.61 1.29 -10.10
CA LYS A 84 9.43 2.15 -9.85
C LYS A 84 8.63 2.42 -11.12
N GLU A 85 9.32 2.51 -12.24
CA GLU A 85 8.76 2.73 -13.57
C GLU A 85 7.80 1.60 -13.97
N ARG A 86 8.05 0.38 -13.49
CA ARG A 86 7.24 -0.82 -13.77
C ARG A 86 6.08 -1.04 -12.79
N LEU A 87 5.81 -0.08 -11.90
CA LEU A 87 4.64 -0.14 -10.99
C LEU A 87 3.35 0.33 -11.65
N LEU A 88 3.44 1.08 -12.75
CA LEU A 88 2.32 1.46 -13.60
C LEU A 88 2.27 0.51 -14.80
N TRP A 89 1.07 0.11 -15.21
CA TRP A 89 0.92 -0.69 -16.42
C TRP A 89 1.20 0.14 -17.68
N PRO A 90 1.73 -0.48 -18.75
CA PRO A 90 1.89 0.22 -20.02
C PRO A 90 0.51 0.63 -20.55
N ILE A 91 0.46 1.80 -21.16
CA ILE A 91 -0.66 2.16 -22.03
C ILE A 91 -0.55 1.27 -23.28
N PRO A 92 -1.63 0.61 -23.73
CA PRO A 92 -1.61 -0.20 -24.95
C PRO A 92 -1.09 0.60 -26.15
N GLN A 93 -0.28 -0.03 -27.00
CA GLN A 93 0.35 0.65 -28.13
C GLN A 93 -0.69 1.20 -29.12
N GLU A 94 -1.79 0.48 -29.35
CA GLU A 94 -2.90 0.91 -30.20
C GLU A 94 -3.46 2.27 -29.75
N GLU A 95 -3.61 2.49 -28.43
CA GLU A 95 -4.10 3.77 -27.89
C GLU A 95 -3.12 4.93 -28.11
N ILE A 96 -1.81 4.63 -28.12
CA ILE A 96 -0.75 5.62 -28.41
C ILE A 96 -0.74 5.96 -29.90
N ASP A 97 -0.88 4.94 -30.75
CA ASP A 97 -0.90 5.10 -32.21
C ASP A 97 -2.13 5.89 -32.67
N ASP A 98 -3.29 5.66 -32.02
CA ASP A 98 -4.56 6.33 -32.34
C ASP A 98 -4.62 7.79 -31.84
N ASN A 99 -3.90 8.12 -30.75
CA ASN A 99 -3.92 9.46 -30.18
C ASN A 99 -2.50 9.99 -29.89
N PRO A 100 -1.94 10.84 -30.77
CA PRO A 100 -0.58 11.34 -30.63
C PRO A 100 -0.38 12.30 -29.44
N LEU A 101 -1.44 12.68 -28.73
CA LEU A 101 -1.35 13.44 -27.47
C LEU A 101 -1.10 12.54 -26.25
N ILE A 102 -1.24 11.23 -26.39
CA ILE A 102 -0.97 10.27 -25.32
C ILE A 102 0.52 9.95 -25.32
N THR A 103 1.16 10.11 -24.16
CA THR A 103 2.55 9.70 -23.94
C THR A 103 2.60 8.47 -23.04
N GLN A 104 3.47 7.53 -23.35
CA GLN A 104 3.68 6.32 -22.56
C GLN A 104 4.17 6.64 -21.13
N ASN A 105 3.86 5.75 -20.19
CA ASN A 105 4.43 5.77 -18.85
C ASN A 105 5.95 5.59 -18.91
N ALA A 106 6.68 6.30 -18.05
CA ALA A 106 8.14 6.19 -18.00
C ALA A 106 8.58 4.72 -17.85
N GLY A 107 9.58 4.32 -18.65
CA GLY A 107 10.18 2.98 -18.61
C GLY A 107 9.52 1.91 -19.50
N TYR A 108 8.51 2.27 -20.28
CA TYR A 108 7.88 1.45 -21.32
C TYR A 108 8.11 2.02 -22.72
#